data_AF-A0AAW9NLS1-F1
#
_entry.id   AF-A0AAW9NLS1-F1
#
_cell.length_a   1.000
_cell.length_b   1.000
_cell.length_c   1.000
_cell.angle_alpha   90.00
_cell.angle_beta   90.00
_cell.angle_gamma   90.00
#
_symmetry.space_group_name_H-M   'P 1'
#
loop_
_entity.id
_entity.type
_entity.pdbx_description
1 polymer ?
#
loop_
_entity_poly.entity_id
_entity_poly.type
_entity_poly.pdbx_seq_one_letter_code
_entity_poly.pdbx_strand_id
1 'polypeptide(L)'
;MKNLHQSMREQKIKRTKFDFRFNKAEFKCLFFIDENPYWLVLAIKGTDFFIKLNVEVGYVINPILEPKDYYKLKELLGLKSSKEKFSIKGFFETFNGKIPNTVRSSSVVLPYETAPFFEYPEKTDGMYFVGWINHDGIKSNAQSQNLEKTKTLIGKEAYQICKKKNISSRWSDKEKYKFNVPQVPN
;
A
#
# COMPACT_ATOMS: atom_id res chain seq x y z
N MET A 1 -5.98 13.50 -7.84
CA MET A 1 -6.24 12.05 -7.70
C MET A 1 -7.24 11.47 -8.72
N LYS A 2 -8.28 12.20 -9.15
CA LYS A 2 -9.28 11.73 -10.13
C LYS A 2 -8.69 11.12 -11.40
N ASN A 3 -7.79 11.84 -12.07
CA ASN A 3 -7.15 11.40 -13.31
C ASN A 3 -6.35 10.10 -13.12
N LEU A 4 -5.58 10.01 -12.03
CA LEU A 4 -4.84 8.78 -11.68
C LEU A 4 -5.77 7.58 -11.56
N HIS A 5 -6.86 7.73 -10.78
CA HIS A 5 -7.85 6.66 -10.60
C HIS A 5 -8.48 6.25 -11.94
N GLN A 6 -8.83 7.21 -12.80
CA GLN A 6 -9.35 6.89 -14.13
C GLN A 6 -8.33 6.07 -14.95
N SER A 7 -7.08 6.51 -15.00
CA SER A 7 -6.01 5.81 -15.71
C SER A 7 -5.77 4.39 -15.15
N MET A 8 -5.84 4.22 -13.83
CA MET A 8 -5.78 2.92 -13.16
C MET A 8 -6.91 1.99 -13.60
N ARG A 9 -8.15 2.50 -13.69
CA ARG A 9 -9.29 1.70 -14.15
C ARG A 9 -9.15 1.27 -15.61
N GLU A 10 -8.73 2.18 -16.48
CA GLU A 10 -8.50 1.91 -17.91
C GLU A 10 -7.45 0.81 -18.11
N GLN A 11 -6.37 0.84 -17.31
CA GLN A 11 -5.30 -0.15 -17.37
C GLN A 11 -5.53 -1.39 -16.48
N LYS A 12 -6.69 -1.48 -15.81
CA LYS A 12 -7.03 -2.55 -14.85
C LYS A 12 -6.01 -2.70 -13.69
N ILE A 13 -5.31 -1.63 -13.33
CA ILE A 13 -4.36 -1.60 -12.20
C ILE A 13 -5.13 -1.23 -10.93
N LYS A 14 -5.00 -2.06 -9.89
CA LYS A 14 -5.70 -1.86 -8.61
C LYS A 14 -4.88 -1.15 -7.55
N ARG A 15 -3.55 -1.28 -7.61
CA ARG A 15 -2.61 -0.70 -6.66
C ARG A 15 -1.45 -0.10 -7.42
N THR A 16 -1.17 1.19 -7.19
CA THR A 16 -0.08 1.92 -7.84
C THR A 16 0.84 2.58 -6.83
N LYS A 17 2.10 2.78 -7.22
CA LYS A 17 3.09 3.58 -6.48
C LYS A 17 3.61 4.75 -7.30
N PHE A 18 4.00 5.81 -6.59
CA PHE A 18 4.72 6.95 -7.14
C PHE A 18 5.53 7.62 -6.04
N ASP A 19 6.52 8.42 -6.44
CA ASP A 19 7.34 9.16 -5.49
C ASP A 19 6.81 10.58 -5.30
N PHE A 20 6.96 11.10 -4.09
CA PHE A 20 6.66 12.48 -3.74
C PHE A 20 7.80 13.02 -2.88
N ARG A 21 8.22 14.26 -3.11
CA ARG A 21 9.25 14.91 -2.31
C ARG A 21 8.68 16.17 -1.67
N PHE A 22 8.94 16.34 -0.38
CA PHE A 22 8.59 17.54 0.37
C PHE A 22 9.72 17.89 1.32
N ASN A 23 10.29 19.09 1.14
CA ASN A 23 11.48 19.52 1.86
C ASN A 23 12.62 18.48 1.78
N LYS A 24 13.11 17.99 2.93
CA LYS A 24 14.20 17.00 3.03
C LYS A 24 13.71 15.54 2.93
N ALA A 25 12.41 15.31 2.94
CA ALA A 25 11.85 13.96 2.93
C ALA A 25 11.45 13.52 1.51
N GLU A 26 11.76 12.28 1.20
CA GLU A 26 11.24 11.58 0.03
C GLU A 26 10.25 10.52 0.48
N PHE A 27 9.10 10.47 -0.18
CA PHE A 27 8.01 9.57 0.12
C PHE A 27 7.86 8.56 -1.00
N LYS A 28 7.69 7.28 -0.65
CA LYS A 28 7.04 6.29 -1.50
C LYS A 28 5.53 6.36 -1.19
N CYS A 29 4.76 6.75 -2.18
CA CYS A 29 3.30 6.86 -2.07
C CYS A 29 2.66 5.63 -2.71
N LEU A 30 1.67 5.05 -2.02
CA LEU A 30 0.90 3.91 -2.49
C LEU A 30 -0.59 4.28 -2.53
N PHE A 31 -1.27 3.96 -3.62
CA PHE A 31 -2.71 4.22 -3.77
C PHE A 31 -3.45 2.96 -4.20
N PHE A 32 -4.41 2.53 -3.37
CA PHE A 32 -5.15 1.26 -3.52
C PHE A 32 -6.63 1.54 -3.77
N ILE A 33 -7.15 1.08 -4.90
CA ILE A 33 -8.56 1.27 -5.31
C ILE A 33 -9.41 0.01 -5.16
N ASP A 34 -8.83 -1.07 -4.64
CA ASP A 34 -9.48 -2.34 -4.33
C ASP A 34 -10.02 -2.42 -2.89
N GLU A 35 -9.85 -1.35 -2.10
CA GLU A 35 -10.42 -1.15 -0.77
C GLU A 35 -11.62 -0.20 -0.80
N ASN A 36 -12.47 -0.25 0.23
CA ASN A 36 -13.58 0.70 0.39
C ASN A 36 -13.66 1.20 1.85
N PRO A 37 -13.33 2.47 2.13
CA PRO A 37 -12.82 3.49 1.20
C PRO A 37 -11.43 3.13 0.62
N TYR A 38 -10.99 3.86 -0.41
CA TYR A 38 -9.66 3.66 -0.99
C TYR A 38 -8.57 3.98 0.05
N TRP A 39 -7.37 3.41 -0.10
CA TRP A 39 -6.25 3.72 0.78
C TRP A 39 -5.17 4.51 0.08
N LEU A 40 -4.61 5.47 0.81
CA LEU A 40 -3.42 6.22 0.45
C LEU A 40 -2.38 6.03 1.57
N VAL A 41 -1.21 5.53 1.22
CA VAL A 41 -0.07 5.38 2.15
C VAL A 41 1.07 6.28 1.71
N LEU A 42 1.61 7.07 2.62
CA LEU A 42 2.80 7.90 2.43
C LEU A 42 3.90 7.39 3.36
N ALA A 43 4.84 6.61 2.83
CA ALA A 43 5.98 6.10 3.60
C ALA A 43 7.23 6.93 3.32
N ILE A 44 7.92 7.40 4.37
CA ILE A 44 9.16 8.15 4.22
C ILE A 44 10.31 7.18 3.94
N LYS A 45 11.04 7.40 2.85
CA LYS A 45 12.17 6.56 2.46
C LYS A 45 13.29 6.67 3.50
N GLY A 46 13.84 5.53 3.89
CA GLY A 46 14.91 5.45 4.89
C GLY A 46 14.43 5.47 6.35
N THR A 47 13.12 5.42 6.60
CA THR A 47 12.54 5.29 7.93
C THR A 47 11.45 4.22 7.96
N ASP A 48 10.99 3.86 9.15
CA ASP A 48 9.82 3.02 9.41
C ASP A 48 8.51 3.81 9.49
N PHE A 49 8.58 5.15 9.37
CA PHE A 49 7.44 6.04 9.51
C PHE A 49 6.60 6.10 8.23
N PHE A 50 5.30 5.87 8.38
CA PHE A 50 4.32 6.05 7.31
C PHE A 50 3.02 6.63 7.83
N ILE A 51 2.27 7.25 6.94
CA ILE A 51 0.91 7.74 7.19
C ILE A 51 -0.04 6.96 6.28
N LYS A 52 -1.06 6.33 6.87
CA LYS A 52 -2.14 5.68 6.12
C LYS A 52 -3.42 6.50 6.25
N LEU A 53 -4.06 6.80 5.13
CA LEU A 53 -5.28 7.59 5.05
C LEU A 53 -6.35 6.83 4.27
N ASN A 54 -7.58 6.96 4.75
CA ASN A 54 -8.75 6.65 3.94
C ASN A 54 -8.99 7.80 2.96
N VAL A 55 -9.21 7.44 1.70
CA VAL A 55 -9.62 8.35 0.63
C VAL A 55 -11.10 8.05 0.34
N GLU A 56 -11.94 8.91 0.88
CA GLU A 56 -13.39 8.84 0.77
C GLU A 56 -13.87 9.22 -0.65
N VAL A 57 -15.17 9.00 -0.88
CA VAL A 57 -15.84 9.41 -2.12
C VAL A 57 -15.57 10.88 -2.41
N GLY A 58 -15.27 11.18 -3.69
CA GLY A 58 -14.83 12.53 -4.09
C GLY A 58 -13.34 12.80 -3.88
N TYR A 59 -12.56 11.78 -3.52
CA TYR A 59 -11.11 11.89 -3.24
C TYR A 59 -10.79 12.78 -2.03
N VAL A 60 -11.67 12.73 -1.03
CA VAL A 60 -11.54 13.49 0.20
C VAL A 60 -10.73 12.68 1.20
N ILE A 61 -9.77 13.33 1.87
CA ILE A 61 -9.02 12.75 2.98
C ILE A 61 -9.31 13.55 4.24
N ASN A 62 -9.27 12.89 5.40
CA ASN A 62 -9.15 13.59 6.68
C ASN A 62 -7.65 13.87 6.94
N PRO A 63 -7.19 15.13 6.89
CA PRO A 63 -5.78 15.45 7.04
C PRO A 63 -5.34 15.52 8.51
N ILE A 64 -6.20 15.19 9.47
CA ILE A 64 -5.87 15.22 10.89
C ILE A 64 -4.99 14.01 11.22
N LEU A 65 -3.83 14.29 11.82
CA LEU A 65 -2.90 13.29 12.35
C LEU A 65 -2.95 13.31 13.88
N GLU A 66 -2.68 12.16 14.50
CA GLU A 66 -2.42 12.13 15.94
C GLU A 66 -1.22 13.03 16.28
N PRO A 67 -1.20 13.69 17.47
CA PRO A 67 -0.11 14.59 17.83
C PRO A 67 1.28 13.96 17.67
N LYS A 68 1.45 12.69 18.06
CA LYS A 68 2.71 11.96 17.92
C LYS A 68 3.18 11.89 16.46
N ASP A 69 2.27 11.59 15.54
CA ASP A 69 2.58 11.41 14.11
C ASP A 69 2.79 12.76 13.44
N TYR A 70 2.04 13.78 13.85
CA TYR A 70 2.25 15.15 13.39
C TYR A 70 3.65 15.66 13.73
N TYR A 71 4.08 15.54 15.00
CA TYR A 71 5.40 15.99 15.40
C TYR A 71 6.51 15.14 14.78
N LYS A 72 6.29 13.83 14.67
CA LYS A 72 7.26 12.95 14.01
C LYS A 72 7.42 13.28 12.52
N LEU A 73 6.31 13.50 11.80
CA LEU A 73 6.35 13.98 10.43
C LEU A 73 7.11 15.30 10.34
N LYS A 74 6.80 16.28 11.19
CA LYS A 74 7.46 17.59 11.18
C LYS A 74 8.98 17.48 11.37
N GLU A 75 9.42 16.64 12.30
CA GLU A 75 10.83 16.32 12.53
C GLU A 75 11.48 15.72 11.27
N LEU A 76 10.86 14.70 10.68
CA LEU A 76 11.37 14.00 9.48
C LEU A 76 11.37 14.86 8.22
N LEU A 77 10.46 15.82 8.13
CA LEU A 77 10.49 16.85 7.09
C LEU A 77 11.67 17.83 7.27
N GLY A 78 12.39 17.77 8.38
CA GLY A 78 13.50 18.65 8.71
C GLY A 78 13.07 20.01 9.23
N LEU A 79 11.81 20.14 9.69
CA LEU A 79 11.21 21.40 10.13
C LEU A 79 11.42 21.57 11.64
N LYS A 80 12.63 22.00 12.01
CA LYS A 80 13.10 22.03 13.42
C LYS A 80 12.70 23.30 14.18
N SER A 81 12.31 24.38 13.49
CA SER A 81 12.01 25.66 14.14
C SER A 81 10.52 25.88 14.36
N SER A 82 10.16 26.58 15.45
CA SER A 82 8.80 27.09 15.67
C SER A 82 8.42 28.21 14.68
N LYS A 83 9.40 28.83 14.02
CA LYS A 83 9.19 29.88 13.00
C LYS A 83 8.79 29.34 11.62
N GLU A 84 9.05 28.06 11.35
CA GLU A 84 8.67 27.44 10.08
C GLU A 84 7.17 27.12 10.09
N LYS A 85 6.41 27.88 9.29
CA LYS A 85 4.97 27.68 9.11
C LYS A 85 4.74 26.33 8.42
N PHE A 86 4.44 25.31 9.20
CA PHE A 86 3.97 24.02 8.69
C PHE A 86 2.49 23.88 9.01
N SER A 87 1.70 23.51 8.00
CA SER A 87 0.33 23.07 8.20
C SER A 87 0.12 21.76 7.44
N ILE A 88 -0.59 20.83 8.06
CA ILE A 88 -0.88 19.55 7.44
C ILE A 88 -1.75 19.72 6.19
N LYS A 89 -2.63 20.72 6.20
CA LYS A 89 -3.42 21.14 5.04
C LYS A 89 -2.52 21.55 3.86
N GLY A 90 -1.56 22.45 4.08
CA GLY A 90 -0.64 22.91 3.03
C GLY A 90 0.27 21.80 2.51
N PHE A 91 0.66 20.85 3.37
CA PHE A 91 1.35 19.64 2.95
C PHE A 91 0.51 18.83 1.95
N PHE A 92 -0.76 18.55 2.26
CA PHE A 92 -1.63 17.78 1.37
C PHE A 92 -2.06 18.55 0.11
N GLU A 93 -2.17 19.88 0.16
CA GLU A 93 -2.36 20.72 -1.02
C GLU A 93 -1.16 20.59 -1.99
N THR A 94 0.06 20.65 -1.44
CA THR A 94 1.29 20.45 -2.22
C THR A 94 1.35 19.04 -2.80
N PHE A 95 1.02 18.03 -1.99
CA PHE A 95 0.94 16.64 -2.42
C PHE A 95 -0.05 16.46 -3.58
N ASN A 96 -1.24 17.03 -3.47
CA ASN A 96 -2.28 16.91 -4.50
C ASN A 96 -1.81 17.43 -5.86
N GLY A 97 -1.03 18.52 -5.88
CA GLY A 97 -0.41 19.07 -7.10
C GLY A 97 0.70 18.21 -7.71
N LYS A 98 1.20 17.18 -6.99
CA LYS A 98 2.27 16.28 -7.44
C LYS A 98 1.78 14.86 -7.76
N ILE A 99 0.51 14.55 -7.52
CA ILE A 99 -0.06 13.25 -7.89
C ILE A 99 0.02 13.08 -9.42
N PRO A 100 0.59 11.99 -9.94
CA PRO A 100 0.64 11.74 -11.37
C PRO A 100 -0.77 11.61 -11.95
N ASN A 101 -0.99 12.09 -13.18
CA ASN A 101 -2.29 11.95 -13.84
C ASN A 101 -2.52 10.56 -14.44
N THR A 102 -1.45 9.79 -14.66
CA THR A 102 -1.49 8.49 -15.34
C THR A 102 -0.66 7.46 -14.59
N VAL A 103 -1.10 6.20 -14.60
CA VAL A 103 -0.30 5.09 -14.10
C VAL A 103 0.59 4.50 -15.20
N ARG A 104 1.77 4.00 -14.82
CA ARG A 104 2.66 3.22 -15.69
C ARG A 104 2.64 1.76 -15.24
N SER A 105 2.89 0.82 -16.15
CA SER A 105 3.01 -0.60 -15.79
C SER A 105 4.09 -0.88 -14.74
N SER A 106 5.20 -0.13 -14.78
CA SER A 106 6.28 -0.19 -13.78
C SER A 106 5.88 0.35 -12.40
N SER A 107 4.74 1.04 -12.30
CA SER A 107 4.20 1.58 -11.06
C SER A 107 3.26 0.62 -10.34
N VAL A 108 3.08 -0.62 -10.82
CA VAL A 108 2.35 -1.64 -10.07
C VAL A 108 3.07 -1.92 -8.74
N VAL A 109 2.28 -2.01 -7.68
CA VAL A 109 2.76 -2.29 -6.33
C VAL A 109 2.98 -3.80 -6.18
N LEU A 110 4.18 -4.19 -5.75
CA LEU A 110 4.48 -5.58 -5.42
C LEU A 110 4.18 -5.86 -3.94
N PRO A 111 3.74 -7.08 -3.57
CA PRO A 111 3.38 -7.41 -2.19
C PRO A 111 4.44 -7.05 -1.15
N TYR A 112 5.71 -7.36 -1.41
CA TYR A 112 6.82 -7.08 -0.50
C TYR A 112 7.02 -5.58 -0.25
N GLU A 113 6.58 -4.71 -1.17
CA GLU A 113 6.66 -3.26 -0.98
C GLU A 113 5.59 -2.74 -0.02
N THR A 114 4.55 -3.52 0.21
CA THR A 114 3.43 -3.17 1.11
C THR A 114 3.54 -3.84 2.46
N ALA A 115 4.14 -5.03 2.49
CA ALA A 115 4.21 -5.87 3.67
C ALA A 115 4.78 -5.17 4.92
N PRO A 116 5.80 -4.29 4.83
CA PRO A 116 6.30 -3.56 5.99
C PRO A 116 5.31 -2.57 6.62
N PHE A 117 4.25 -2.18 5.89
CA PHE A 117 3.27 -1.18 6.36
C PHE A 117 2.04 -1.80 7.02
N PHE A 118 1.97 -3.13 7.12
CA PHE A 118 0.85 -3.84 7.71
C PHE A 118 1.35 -4.77 8.81
N GLU A 119 0.60 -4.82 9.91
CA GLU A 119 0.93 -5.70 11.03
C GLU A 119 0.62 -7.15 10.66
N TYR A 120 1.62 -8.00 10.80
CA TYR A 120 1.48 -9.45 10.73
C TYR A 120 2.19 -10.08 11.92
N PRO A 121 1.74 -11.25 12.40
CA PRO A 121 2.43 -11.99 13.45
C PRO A 121 3.79 -12.56 12.98
N GLU A 122 4.06 -12.57 11.69
CA GLU A 122 5.28 -13.08 11.06
C GLU A 122 6.16 -11.95 10.51
N LYS A 123 7.49 -12.19 10.42
CA LYS A 123 8.45 -11.25 9.84
C LYS A 123 8.09 -10.98 8.38
N THR A 124 7.86 -9.71 8.04
CA THR A 124 7.46 -9.26 6.70
C THR A 124 8.62 -8.92 5.79
N ASP A 125 9.81 -8.73 6.36
CA ASP A 125 11.04 -8.48 5.62
C ASP A 125 11.38 -9.67 4.71
N GLY A 126 11.60 -9.38 3.43
CA GLY A 126 11.82 -10.40 2.41
C GLY A 126 10.58 -11.19 2.01
N MET A 127 9.36 -10.82 2.41
CA MET A 127 8.18 -11.60 2.08
C MET A 127 7.76 -11.48 0.59
N TYR A 128 8.27 -12.38 -0.24
CA TYR A 128 8.02 -12.40 -1.67
C TYR A 128 6.95 -13.42 -2.05
N PHE A 129 6.03 -13.02 -2.94
CA PHE A 129 4.98 -13.91 -3.43
C PHE A 129 5.57 -15.01 -4.33
N VAL A 130 5.17 -16.25 -4.12
CA VAL A 130 5.69 -17.39 -4.90
C VAL A 130 4.62 -18.01 -5.80
N GLY A 131 3.38 -18.04 -5.35
CA GLY A 131 2.29 -18.68 -6.10
C GLY A 131 1.12 -19.05 -5.20
N TRP A 132 0.25 -19.91 -5.73
CA TRP A 132 -0.97 -20.36 -5.08
C TRP A 132 -0.85 -21.83 -4.66
N ILE A 133 -1.44 -22.18 -3.52
CA ILE A 133 -1.51 -23.56 -3.01
C ILE A 133 -2.98 -23.95 -2.97
N ASN A 134 -3.36 -24.95 -3.77
CA ASN A 134 -4.68 -25.58 -3.71
C ASN A 134 -4.70 -26.58 -2.54
N HIS A 135 -5.77 -26.55 -1.76
CA HIS A 135 -5.98 -27.48 -0.66
C HIS A 135 -7.10 -28.47 -0.99
N ASP A 136 -6.90 -29.73 -0.62
CA ASP A 136 -7.82 -30.83 -0.89
C ASP A 136 -9.09 -30.82 -0.03
N GLY A 137 -9.11 -30.01 1.04
CA GLY A 137 -10.21 -29.96 2.00
C GLY A 137 -10.24 -31.13 2.98
N ILE A 138 -9.35 -32.12 2.82
CA ILE A 138 -9.31 -33.35 3.60
C ILE A 138 -8.10 -33.35 4.54
N LYS A 139 -6.90 -33.20 3.97
CA LYS A 139 -5.63 -33.16 4.73
C LYS A 139 -5.17 -31.74 5.01
N SER A 140 -5.66 -30.77 4.24
CA SER A 140 -5.31 -29.37 4.41
C SER A 140 -6.45 -28.45 4.02
N ASN A 141 -6.45 -27.27 4.62
CA ASN A 141 -7.40 -26.20 4.34
C ASN A 141 -6.70 -24.85 4.40
N ALA A 142 -7.19 -23.89 3.63
CA ALA A 142 -6.78 -22.51 3.71
C ALA A 142 -7.13 -21.95 5.10
N GLN A 143 -6.13 -21.44 5.80
CA GLN A 143 -6.28 -20.88 7.14
C GLN A 143 -6.74 -19.42 7.08
N SER A 144 -7.53 -18.98 8.06
CA SER A 144 -8.03 -17.61 8.14
C SER A 144 -6.91 -16.56 8.08
N GLN A 145 -5.79 -16.82 8.74
CA GLN A 145 -4.60 -15.96 8.71
C GLN A 145 -4.01 -15.82 7.30
N ASN A 146 -3.92 -16.91 6.53
CA ASN A 146 -3.43 -16.88 5.16
C ASN A 146 -4.38 -16.13 4.22
N LEU A 147 -5.68 -16.23 4.46
CA LEU A 147 -6.69 -15.50 3.71
C LEU A 147 -6.57 -13.99 4.01
N GLU A 148 -6.46 -13.58 5.27
CA GLU A 148 -6.29 -12.16 5.60
C GLU A 148 -4.98 -11.60 5.02
N LYS A 149 -3.91 -12.38 5.05
CA LYS A 149 -2.66 -12.06 4.37
C LYS A 149 -2.85 -11.84 2.87
N THR A 150 -3.59 -12.71 2.20
CA THR A 150 -3.95 -12.55 0.77
C THR A 150 -4.70 -11.25 0.53
N LYS A 151 -5.69 -10.95 1.36
CA LYS A 151 -6.51 -9.73 1.24
C LYS A 151 -5.64 -8.47 1.34
N THR A 152 -4.81 -8.40 2.38
CA THR A 152 -4.03 -7.20 2.68
C THR A 152 -2.87 -7.01 1.69
N LEU A 153 -2.14 -8.08 1.33
CA LEU A 153 -0.94 -7.96 0.47
C LEU A 153 -1.24 -8.00 -1.03
N ILE A 154 -2.29 -8.71 -1.44
CA ILE A 154 -2.60 -8.94 -2.85
C ILE A 154 -3.89 -8.20 -3.23
N GLY A 155 -4.96 -8.41 -2.48
CA GLY A 155 -6.22 -7.69 -2.69
C GLY A 155 -7.47 -8.49 -2.39
N LYS A 156 -8.58 -7.76 -2.25
CA LYS A 156 -9.89 -8.31 -1.90
C LYS A 156 -10.39 -9.34 -2.91
N GLU A 157 -10.13 -9.14 -4.20
CA GLU A 157 -10.53 -10.08 -5.25
C GLU A 157 -9.86 -11.46 -5.08
N ALA A 158 -8.53 -11.46 -4.91
CA ALA A 158 -7.77 -12.69 -4.66
C ALA A 158 -8.23 -13.38 -3.37
N TYR A 159 -8.51 -12.60 -2.31
CA TYR A 159 -9.08 -13.13 -1.07
C TYR A 159 -10.39 -13.89 -1.30
N GLN A 160 -11.34 -13.32 -2.05
CA GLN A 160 -12.64 -13.95 -2.29
C GLN A 160 -12.48 -15.25 -3.08
N ILE A 161 -11.61 -15.26 -4.09
CA ILE A 161 -11.32 -16.46 -4.87
C ILE A 161 -10.68 -17.53 -3.99
N CYS A 162 -9.66 -17.16 -3.22
CA CYS A 162 -8.96 -18.07 -2.31
C CYS A 162 -9.89 -18.69 -1.28
N LYS A 163 -10.76 -17.87 -0.66
CA LYS A 163 -11.77 -18.34 0.28
C LYS A 163 -12.75 -19.31 -0.37
N LYS A 164 -13.23 -19.00 -1.58
CA LYS A 164 -14.19 -19.84 -2.31
C LYS A 164 -13.60 -21.18 -2.78
N LYS A 165 -12.33 -21.17 -3.20
CA LYS A 165 -11.67 -22.32 -3.83
C LYS A 165 -10.73 -23.10 -2.90
N ASN A 166 -10.70 -22.76 -1.61
CA ASN A 166 -9.77 -23.36 -0.63
C ASN A 166 -8.30 -23.23 -1.07
N ILE A 167 -7.86 -22.01 -1.39
CA ILE A 167 -6.50 -21.70 -1.86
C ILE A 167 -5.78 -20.82 -0.83
N SER A 168 -4.49 -21.07 -0.61
CA SER A 168 -3.62 -20.15 0.13
C SER A 168 -2.58 -19.49 -0.77
N SER A 169 -2.24 -18.23 -0.49
CA SER A 169 -1.04 -17.58 -1.03
C SER A 169 0.23 -18.20 -0.44
N ARG A 170 1.25 -18.46 -1.28
CA ARG A 170 2.58 -18.95 -0.87
C ARG A 170 3.61 -17.83 -0.88
N TRP A 171 4.47 -17.82 0.13
CA TRP A 171 5.47 -16.78 0.36
C TRP A 171 6.86 -17.38 0.58
N SER A 172 7.91 -16.61 0.31
CA SER A 172 9.31 -16.98 0.57
C SER A 172 10.17 -15.73 0.78
N ASP A 173 11.22 -15.87 1.57
CA ASP A 173 12.29 -14.90 1.80
C ASP A 173 13.36 -14.84 0.69
N LYS A 174 13.27 -15.72 -0.31
CA LYS A 174 14.29 -15.84 -1.37
C LYS A 174 14.12 -14.72 -2.40
N GLU A 175 15.14 -13.88 -2.54
CA GLU A 175 15.15 -12.69 -3.41
C GLU A 175 14.81 -12.99 -4.88
N LYS A 176 15.05 -14.22 -5.37
CA LYS A 176 14.63 -14.63 -6.72
C LYS A 176 13.13 -14.48 -7.00
N TYR A 177 12.29 -14.42 -5.97
CA TYR A 177 10.84 -14.23 -6.10
C TYR A 177 10.39 -12.76 -5.96
N LYS A 178 11.32 -11.82 -5.73
CA LYS A 178 11.03 -10.41 -5.45
C LYS A 178 10.15 -9.74 -6.50
N PHE A 179 10.33 -10.10 -7.77
CA PHE A 179 9.59 -9.51 -8.89
C PHE A 179 8.37 -10.31 -9.31
N ASN A 180 7.98 -11.35 -8.56
CA ASN A 180 6.78 -12.10 -8.85
C ASN A 180 5.54 -11.24 -8.60
N VAL A 181 4.82 -10.94 -9.68
CA VAL A 181 3.52 -10.27 -9.63
C VAL A 181 2.44 -11.33 -9.40
N PRO A 182 1.66 -11.26 -8.31
CA PRO A 182 0.53 -12.16 -8.12
C PRO A 182 -0.43 -12.09 -9.30
N GLN A 183 -0.66 -13.24 -9.93
CA GLN A 183 -1.74 -13.42 -10.90
C GLN A 183 -3.01 -13.86 -10.19
N VAL A 184 -4.15 -13.77 -10.85
CA VAL A 184 -5.43 -14.26 -10.32
C VAL A 184 -5.29 -15.74 -9.91
N PRO A 185 -5.75 -16.14 -8.69
CA PRO A 185 -5.74 -17.54 -8.29
C PRO A 185 -6.66 -18.38 -9.18
N ASN A 186 -6.15 -19.52 -9.67
CA ASN A 186 -6.88 -20.46 -10.53
C ASN A 186 -7.20 -21.75 -9.82
#